data_AF-N1Q231-F1
#
_entry.id   AF-N1Q231-F1
#
_cell.length_a   1.000
_cell.length_b   1.000
_cell.length_c   1.000
_cell.angle_alpha   90.00
_cell.angle_beta   90.00
_cell.angle_gamma   90.00
#
_symmetry.space_group_name_H-M   'P 1'
#
loop_
_entity.id
_entity.type
_entity.pdbx_description
1 polymer ?
#
loop_
_entity_poly.entity_id
_entity_poly.type
_entity_poly.pdbx_seq_one_letter_code
_entity_poly.pdbx_strand_id
1 'polypeptide(L)'
;MGALSKISSSLDRVQGDLKAFPEAAITEPSFFQRTGGKTFESVSLSSYHKPIESYEGYHRYDPEFHWEEREERRVVRRIDYRICSWVCFMFFALQLDRGNISQALSDNMLDDLGVSTNDYNTGQTIFYLCFLFAELPSQLISKKIGPDNWIPIQMVSWSLVASMQAFLSGRSSFWACRALLGLIALASPLLLQEIEGGFIPDNILYLSYFYTGKELPRRLSLFWVAFQSTSIVSAFLAFGILHMRGINGMAGWRWLFALEGTLTGIIGIVSYFYLPPSPTQTASRFRGQNGWFTEREEKIMVNRVLRDDSSKGDMHNRQGLTPRMFWQCLKDYHMWPIYLIGLTWMIPATPMTNYLTLQLKSVGFGTFETNLLTIPAYVIFIINLLFFTWLSEKLNERFLLATISQWWALPLIIALEVLPAERSPWVAWILSVLVFAMPYFHAVLVAITSRNAGSVRTRTVASAIYNMAVQASSIIGSNIYRTDDKPTYYTGNKVLIGIICYNIVLFVGAKVFYVSVNKRRDAAWSAMSKAEKEHYCATTKDQGNKRLDFRFAH
;
A
#
# COMPACT_ATOMS: atom_id res chain seq x y z
N MET A 1 -58.57 56.45 -12.96
CA MET A 1 -58.79 55.63 -11.75
C MET A 1 -59.24 54.17 -12.01
N GLY A 2 -59.24 53.66 -13.26
CA GLY A 2 -59.59 52.25 -13.56
C GLY A 2 -58.42 51.32 -13.95
N ALA A 3 -57.19 51.82 -14.04
CA ALA A 3 -56.01 51.03 -14.41
C ALA A 3 -55.19 50.53 -13.20
N LEU A 4 -55.38 51.13 -12.01
CA LEU A 4 -54.70 50.73 -10.77
C LEU A 4 -55.45 49.61 -10.00
N SER A 5 -56.75 49.40 -10.24
CA SER A 5 -57.50 48.30 -9.60
C SER A 5 -57.31 46.93 -10.26
N LYS A 6 -56.90 46.88 -11.55
CA LYS A 6 -56.59 45.63 -12.27
C LYS A 6 -55.20 45.06 -11.96
N ILE A 7 -54.29 45.87 -11.40
CA ILE A 7 -52.95 45.43 -10.98
C ILE A 7 -52.98 44.86 -9.55
N SER A 8 -53.84 45.40 -8.67
CA SER A 8 -54.07 44.85 -7.33
C SER A 8 -54.73 43.46 -7.38
N SER A 9 -55.70 43.22 -8.27
CA SER A 9 -56.37 41.92 -8.35
C SER A 9 -55.54 40.78 -8.96
N SER A 10 -54.45 41.09 -9.68
CA SER A 10 -53.53 40.06 -10.19
C SER A 10 -52.41 39.71 -9.20
N LEU A 11 -52.07 40.63 -8.29
CA LEU A 11 -51.11 40.38 -7.21
C LEU A 11 -51.71 39.49 -6.11
N ASP A 12 -53.00 39.66 -5.78
CA ASP A 12 -53.68 38.82 -4.77
C ASP A 12 -53.92 37.37 -5.23
N ARG A 13 -54.00 37.10 -6.54
CA ARG A 13 -54.08 35.72 -7.07
C ARG A 13 -52.73 34.99 -7.06
N VAL A 14 -51.62 35.70 -7.21
CA VAL A 14 -50.28 35.10 -7.14
C VAL A 14 -49.85 34.86 -5.68
N GLN A 15 -50.38 35.63 -4.74
CA GLN A 15 -50.16 35.45 -3.29
C GLN A 15 -51.02 34.34 -2.65
N GLY A 16 -52.10 33.91 -3.31
CA GLY A 16 -52.97 32.81 -2.87
C GLY A 16 -52.42 31.41 -3.13
N ASP A 17 -51.64 31.22 -4.20
CA ASP A 17 -51.11 29.90 -4.60
C ASP A 17 -49.74 29.56 -3.98
N LEU A 18 -49.16 30.46 -3.17
CA LEU A 18 -47.90 30.24 -2.44
C LEU A 18 -48.10 29.78 -0.98
N LYS A 19 -49.33 29.46 -0.56
CA LYS A 19 -49.68 29.02 0.81
C LYS A 19 -50.19 27.57 0.90
N ALA A 20 -49.59 26.65 0.15
CA ALA A 20 -49.87 25.21 0.28
C ALA A 20 -48.59 24.36 0.22
N PHE A 21 -47.65 24.59 1.12
CA PHE A 21 -46.67 23.57 1.54
C PHE A 21 -46.50 23.67 3.06
N PRO A 22 -46.64 22.56 3.81
CA PRO A 22 -46.60 22.60 5.26
C PRO A 22 -45.19 22.94 5.77
N GLU A 23 -45.10 24.02 6.55
CA GLU A 23 -44.00 24.29 7.47
C GLU A 23 -43.93 23.18 8.53
N ALA A 24 -42.98 22.26 8.39
CA ALA A 24 -42.44 21.49 9.50
C ALA A 24 -41.02 21.03 9.19
N ALA A 25 -40.11 21.30 10.14
CA ALA A 25 -38.70 20.90 10.20
C ALA A 25 -37.66 21.77 9.45
N ILE A 26 -37.61 23.06 9.79
CA ILE A 26 -36.36 23.84 9.77
C ILE A 26 -35.92 24.05 11.22
N THR A 27 -35.19 23.08 11.78
CA THR A 27 -34.26 23.28 12.90
C THR A 27 -33.34 22.06 12.98
N GLU A 28 -32.16 22.16 12.37
CA GLU A 28 -30.88 21.72 12.96
C GLU A 28 -29.73 21.98 11.96
N PRO A 29 -28.85 22.97 12.21
CA PRO A 29 -27.64 23.15 11.43
C PRO A 29 -26.49 22.38 12.11
N SER A 30 -26.23 21.14 11.71
CA SER A 30 -25.04 20.43 12.19
C SER A 30 -24.47 19.37 11.25
N PHE A 31 -24.39 19.61 9.93
CA PHE A 31 -23.61 18.68 9.08
C PHE A 31 -22.84 19.28 7.90
N PHE A 32 -22.51 20.57 7.95
CA PHE A 32 -21.62 21.18 6.97
C PHE A 32 -20.58 22.07 7.66
N GLN A 33 -19.48 21.46 8.12
CA GLN A 33 -18.15 22.06 8.05
C GLN A 33 -17.06 21.09 8.51
N ARG A 34 -16.32 20.58 7.52
CA ARG A 34 -14.85 20.41 7.58
C ARG A 34 -14.37 20.48 6.13
N THR A 35 -14.22 21.70 5.64
CA THR A 35 -13.45 21.99 4.42
C THR A 35 -11.99 21.75 4.73
N GLY A 36 -11.54 20.52 4.51
CA GLY A 36 -10.15 20.13 4.56
C GLY A 36 -9.93 18.97 3.60
N GLY A 37 -9.45 19.28 2.38
CA GLY A 37 -8.89 18.26 1.48
C GLY A 37 -9.75 17.80 0.29
N LYS A 38 -10.67 18.61 -0.24
CA LYS A 38 -11.29 18.31 -1.54
C LYS A 38 -10.46 18.90 -2.67
N THR A 39 -10.01 18.07 -3.60
CA THR A 39 -9.23 18.46 -4.79
C THR A 39 -10.11 19.05 -5.91
N PHE A 40 -11.44 18.90 -5.80
CA PHE A 40 -12.41 19.53 -6.71
C PHE A 40 -13.61 20.04 -5.88
N GLU A 41 -14.08 21.26 -6.15
CA GLU A 41 -15.36 21.75 -5.65
C GLU A 41 -16.48 21.00 -6.36
N SER A 42 -17.27 20.24 -5.61
CA SER A 42 -18.36 19.43 -6.15
C SER A 42 -19.55 20.31 -6.50
N VAL A 43 -19.71 20.62 -7.79
CA VAL A 43 -20.98 21.08 -8.37
C VAL A 43 -21.91 19.86 -8.44
N SER A 44 -23.12 20.03 -7.89
CA SER A 44 -24.31 19.15 -7.92
C SER A 44 -24.24 17.93 -8.86
N LEU A 45 -24.19 16.72 -8.29
CA LEU A 45 -24.34 15.44 -9.02
C LEU A 45 -25.79 14.96 -8.92
N SER A 46 -26.66 15.43 -9.82
CA SER A 46 -28.02 14.89 -10.02
C SER A 46 -28.09 13.97 -11.25
N SER A 47 -27.11 13.08 -11.38
CA SER A 47 -27.18 11.96 -12.33
C SER A 47 -26.59 10.74 -11.64
N TYR A 48 -27.43 10.01 -10.92
CA TYR A 48 -27.08 8.68 -10.41
C TYR A 48 -26.70 7.82 -11.61
N HIS A 49 -25.40 7.53 -11.75
CA HIS A 49 -24.92 6.68 -12.83
C HIS A 49 -25.46 5.27 -12.59
N LYS A 50 -26.24 4.75 -13.54
CA LYS A 50 -26.84 3.43 -13.43
C LYS A 50 -25.73 2.39 -13.69
N PRO A 51 -25.51 1.41 -12.79
CA PRO A 51 -24.50 0.39 -13.01
C PRO A 51 -24.82 -0.44 -14.26
N ILE A 52 -23.78 -0.95 -14.92
CA ILE A 52 -23.92 -1.82 -16.10
C ILE A 52 -24.68 -3.09 -15.71
N GLU A 53 -25.52 -3.62 -16.60
CA GLU A 53 -26.34 -4.83 -16.34
C GLU A 53 -25.51 -6.07 -15.96
N SER A 54 -24.23 -6.13 -16.35
CA SER A 54 -23.29 -7.20 -15.98
C SER A 54 -22.68 -7.06 -14.58
N TYR A 55 -23.06 -6.03 -13.81
CA TYR A 55 -22.56 -5.84 -12.45
C TYR A 55 -23.18 -6.88 -11.50
N GLU A 56 -22.34 -7.60 -10.74
CA GLU A 56 -22.76 -8.71 -9.87
C GLU A 56 -23.81 -8.31 -8.81
N GLY A 57 -23.84 -7.03 -8.43
CA GLY A 57 -24.83 -6.46 -7.51
C GLY A 57 -26.03 -5.79 -8.17
N TYR A 58 -26.19 -5.86 -9.50
CA TYR A 58 -27.24 -5.12 -10.23
C TYR A 58 -28.66 -5.44 -9.70
N HIS A 59 -28.92 -6.70 -9.37
CA HIS A 59 -30.19 -7.16 -8.80
C HIS A 59 -30.52 -6.60 -7.40
N ARG A 60 -29.53 -6.02 -6.69
CA ARG A 60 -29.70 -5.38 -5.38
C ARG A 60 -29.49 -3.86 -5.43
N TYR A 61 -29.23 -3.30 -6.61
CA TYR A 61 -29.10 -1.85 -6.77
C TYR A 61 -30.48 -1.19 -6.71
N ASP A 62 -30.61 -0.24 -5.81
CA ASP A 62 -31.81 0.56 -5.64
C ASP A 62 -31.40 2.00 -5.28
N PRO A 63 -31.47 2.93 -6.24
CA PRO A 63 -31.04 4.31 -6.04
C PRO A 63 -31.87 5.07 -5.01
N GLU A 64 -33.09 4.62 -4.70
CA GLU A 64 -34.01 5.24 -3.73
C GLU A 64 -33.99 4.53 -2.36
N PHE A 65 -33.23 3.44 -2.22
CA PHE A 65 -33.19 2.70 -0.97
C PHE A 65 -32.54 3.51 0.16
N HIS A 66 -33.30 3.76 1.24
CA HIS A 66 -32.82 4.43 2.44
C HIS A 66 -32.57 3.42 3.56
N TRP A 67 -31.50 3.65 4.33
CA TRP A 67 -31.14 2.82 5.49
C TRP A 67 -30.70 3.71 6.64
N GLU A 68 -30.77 3.19 7.86
CA GLU A 68 -30.30 3.91 9.05
C GLU A 68 -28.76 3.78 9.22
N GLU A 69 -28.11 4.84 9.71
CA GLU A 69 -26.65 4.82 9.97
C GLU A 69 -26.25 3.72 10.97
N ARG A 70 -27.14 3.35 11.90
CA ARG A 70 -26.92 2.25 12.85
C ARG A 70 -26.87 0.89 12.16
N GLU A 71 -27.71 0.68 11.16
CA GLU A 71 -27.73 -0.56 10.36
C GLU A 71 -26.45 -0.65 9.52
N GLU A 72 -26.05 0.45 8.88
CA GLU A 72 -24.80 0.52 8.13
C GLU A 72 -23.58 0.18 8.99
N ARG A 73 -23.47 0.78 10.18
CA ARG A 73 -22.36 0.50 11.12
C ARG A 73 -22.33 -0.96 11.57
N ARG A 74 -23.51 -1.60 11.75
CA ARG A 74 -23.59 -3.03 12.12
C ARG A 74 -23.08 -3.92 11.00
N VAL A 75 -23.47 -3.62 9.75
CA VAL A 75 -22.98 -4.33 8.56
C VAL A 75 -21.48 -4.15 8.39
N VAL A 76 -20.95 -2.93 8.51
CA VAL A 76 -19.50 -2.67 8.43
C VAL A 76 -18.73 -3.47 9.48
N ARG A 77 -19.16 -3.48 10.74
CA ARG A 77 -18.48 -4.28 11.79
C ARG A 77 -18.46 -5.77 11.49
N ARG A 78 -19.52 -6.29 10.87
CA ARG A 78 -19.60 -7.71 10.48
C ARG A 78 -18.66 -8.02 9.32
N ILE A 79 -18.54 -7.10 8.35
CA ILE A 79 -17.54 -7.17 7.28
C ILE A 79 -16.13 -7.09 7.87
N ASP A 80 -15.88 -6.18 8.82
CA ASP A 80 -14.58 -6.05 9.47
C ASP A 80 -14.18 -7.37 10.15
N TYR A 81 -15.07 -7.95 10.95
CA TYR A 81 -14.78 -9.15 11.71
C TYR A 81 -14.56 -10.39 10.83
N ARG A 82 -15.35 -10.55 9.76
CA ARG A 82 -15.30 -11.74 8.89
C ARG A 82 -14.29 -11.60 7.76
N ILE A 83 -14.25 -10.45 7.10
CA ILE A 83 -13.43 -10.23 5.91
C ILE A 83 -12.11 -9.56 6.29
N CYS A 84 -12.14 -8.40 6.95
CA CYS A 84 -10.90 -7.68 7.25
C CYS A 84 -9.97 -8.49 8.15
N SER A 85 -10.48 -9.13 9.21
CA SER A 85 -9.67 -9.97 10.09
C SER A 85 -9.01 -11.13 9.35
N TRP A 86 -9.75 -11.78 8.44
CA TRP A 86 -9.20 -12.90 7.66
C TRP A 86 -8.14 -12.43 6.66
N VAL A 87 -8.36 -11.31 5.98
CA VAL A 87 -7.35 -10.73 5.07
C VAL A 87 -6.11 -10.28 5.85
N CYS A 88 -6.27 -9.72 7.06
CA CYS A 88 -5.13 -9.46 7.96
C CYS A 88 -4.40 -10.75 8.36
N PHE A 89 -5.11 -11.86 8.57
CA PHE A 89 -4.51 -13.15 8.89
C PHE A 89 -3.77 -13.78 7.69
N MET A 90 -4.31 -13.68 6.48
CA MET A 90 -3.59 -14.09 5.26
C MET A 90 -2.33 -13.23 5.06
N PHE A 91 -2.42 -11.94 5.35
CA PHE A 91 -1.29 -11.02 5.27
C PHE A 91 -0.23 -11.31 6.35
N PHE A 92 -0.65 -11.74 7.55
CA PHE A 92 0.25 -12.28 8.56
C PHE A 92 1.02 -13.50 8.02
N ALA A 93 0.36 -14.44 7.35
CA ALA A 93 1.02 -15.60 6.78
C ALA A 93 2.06 -15.21 5.70
N LEU A 94 1.73 -14.28 4.80
CA LEU A 94 2.69 -13.76 3.82
C LEU A 94 3.90 -13.12 4.50
N GLN A 95 3.68 -12.29 5.53
CA GLN A 95 4.75 -11.56 6.17
C GLN A 95 5.65 -12.47 7.00
N LEU A 96 5.09 -13.57 7.50
CA LEU A 96 5.84 -14.63 8.15
C LEU A 96 6.85 -15.21 7.14
N ASP A 97 6.42 -15.73 6.00
CA ASP A 97 7.31 -16.28 4.95
C ASP A 97 8.41 -15.31 4.50
N ARG A 98 8.08 -14.01 4.36
CA ARG A 98 9.06 -12.97 4.02
C ARG A 98 10.08 -12.72 5.11
N GLY A 99 9.73 -12.90 6.38
CA GLY A 99 10.63 -12.77 7.51
C GLY A 99 11.66 -13.90 7.59
N ASN A 100 11.30 -15.09 7.10
CA ASN A 100 12.08 -16.32 7.25
C ASN A 100 13.51 -16.19 6.75
N ILE A 101 13.70 -15.52 5.62
CA ILE A 101 15.02 -15.23 5.07
C ILE A 101 15.94 -14.49 6.04
N SER A 102 15.43 -13.46 6.73
CA SER A 102 16.21 -12.62 7.64
C SER A 102 16.55 -13.37 8.92
N GLN A 103 15.65 -14.27 9.36
CA GLN A 103 15.84 -15.14 10.51
C GLN A 103 16.78 -16.32 10.17
N ALA A 104 16.69 -16.88 8.97
CA ALA A 104 17.60 -17.92 8.49
C ALA A 104 19.04 -17.39 8.37
N LEU A 105 19.22 -16.11 8.02
CA LEU A 105 20.53 -15.45 8.03
C LEU A 105 21.17 -15.45 9.43
N SER A 106 20.39 -15.42 10.51
CA SER A 106 20.96 -15.50 11.86
C SER A 106 21.44 -16.91 12.21
N ASP A 107 20.82 -17.96 11.67
CA ASP A 107 21.18 -19.37 11.88
C ASP A 107 22.28 -19.91 10.93
N ASN A 108 23.20 -19.05 10.46
CA ASN A 108 24.33 -19.43 9.59
C ASN A 108 23.92 -20.06 8.24
N MET A 109 22.74 -19.73 7.71
CA MET A 109 22.30 -20.23 6.39
C MET A 109 23.34 -20.02 5.29
N LEU A 110 24.06 -18.88 5.29
CA LEU A 110 25.09 -18.58 4.29
C LEU A 110 26.27 -19.57 4.35
N ASP A 111 26.74 -19.90 5.55
CA ASP A 111 27.86 -20.81 5.75
C ASP A 111 27.46 -22.26 5.44
N ASP A 112 26.26 -22.67 5.87
CA ASP A 112 25.73 -24.02 5.62
C ASP A 112 25.51 -24.30 4.12
N LEU A 113 25.18 -23.26 3.33
CA LEU A 113 25.00 -23.36 1.88
C LEU A 113 26.28 -23.08 1.07
N GLY A 114 27.35 -22.57 1.71
CA GLY A 114 28.56 -22.12 1.03
C GLY A 114 28.32 -20.91 0.11
N VAL A 115 27.40 -20.02 0.48
CA VAL A 115 26.94 -18.89 -0.34
C VAL A 115 27.46 -17.59 0.23
N SER A 116 28.05 -16.75 -0.62
CA SER A 116 28.59 -15.45 -0.19
C SER A 116 27.47 -14.41 0.02
N THR A 117 27.74 -13.32 0.74
CA THR A 117 26.77 -12.22 0.87
C THR A 117 26.45 -11.60 -0.50
N ASN A 118 27.40 -11.54 -1.45
CA ASN A 118 27.11 -11.03 -2.80
C ASN A 118 26.09 -11.92 -3.54
N ASP A 119 26.13 -13.22 -3.30
CA ASP A 119 25.19 -14.18 -3.88
C ASP A 119 23.80 -14.06 -3.26
N TYR A 120 23.75 -13.76 -1.97
CA TYR A 120 22.53 -13.36 -1.28
C TYR A 120 21.94 -12.07 -1.88
N ASN A 121 22.75 -11.03 -2.08
CA ASN A 121 22.32 -9.76 -2.70
C ASN A 121 21.78 -10.00 -4.11
N THR A 122 22.44 -10.86 -4.88
CA THR A 122 22.02 -11.26 -6.23
C THR A 122 20.68 -11.98 -6.18
N GLY A 123 20.51 -12.94 -5.26
CA GLY A 123 19.23 -13.64 -5.04
C GLY A 123 18.10 -12.69 -4.64
N GLN A 124 18.39 -11.69 -3.78
CA GLN A 124 17.42 -10.68 -3.40
C GLN A 124 17.05 -9.74 -4.56
N THR A 125 18.02 -9.41 -5.39
CA THR A 125 17.82 -8.61 -6.62
C THR A 125 16.93 -9.36 -7.62
N ILE A 126 17.21 -10.64 -7.83
CA ILE A 126 16.38 -11.52 -8.68
C ILE A 126 14.95 -11.51 -8.12
N PHE A 127 14.77 -11.78 -6.83
CA PHE A 127 13.45 -11.78 -6.19
C PHE A 127 12.69 -10.47 -6.42
N TYR A 128 13.30 -9.30 -6.21
CA TYR A 128 12.63 -8.01 -6.40
C TYR A 128 12.33 -7.68 -7.87
N LEU A 129 13.23 -8.00 -8.80
CA LEU A 129 12.98 -7.82 -10.23
C LEU A 129 11.78 -8.66 -10.68
N CYS A 130 11.81 -9.92 -10.27
CA CYS A 130 10.78 -10.90 -10.53
C CYS A 130 9.43 -10.47 -9.92
N PHE A 131 9.42 -10.03 -8.66
CA PHE A 131 8.27 -9.43 -7.98
C PHE A 131 7.69 -8.25 -8.76
N LEU A 132 8.55 -7.36 -9.27
CA LEU A 132 8.15 -6.18 -10.02
C LEU A 132 7.45 -6.55 -11.34
N PHE A 133 8.01 -7.52 -12.06
CA PHE A 133 7.41 -8.03 -13.30
C PHE A 133 6.06 -8.71 -13.05
N ALA A 134 5.91 -9.41 -11.93
CA ALA A 134 4.71 -10.13 -11.53
C ALA A 134 3.59 -9.23 -10.94
N GLU A 135 3.85 -7.96 -10.62
CA GLU A 135 2.83 -7.10 -10.00
C GLU A 135 1.72 -6.72 -11.01
N LEU A 136 2.10 -6.36 -12.24
CA LEU A 136 1.15 -5.89 -13.25
C LEU A 136 0.29 -7.02 -13.87
N PRO A 137 0.85 -8.16 -14.28
CA PRO A 137 0.05 -9.22 -14.88
C PRO A 137 -0.88 -9.88 -13.86
N SER A 138 -0.44 -10.06 -12.61
CA SER A 138 -1.30 -10.61 -11.55
C SER A 138 -2.56 -9.78 -11.35
N GLN A 139 -2.46 -8.45 -11.33
CA GLN A 139 -3.65 -7.59 -11.22
C GLN A 139 -4.61 -7.79 -12.39
N LEU A 140 -4.10 -8.05 -13.60
CA LEU A 140 -4.94 -8.31 -14.78
C LEU A 140 -5.60 -9.70 -14.70
N ILE A 141 -4.89 -10.71 -14.21
CA ILE A 141 -5.39 -12.07 -14.02
C ILE A 141 -6.44 -12.11 -12.91
N SER A 142 -6.15 -11.49 -11.77
CA SER A 142 -7.06 -11.33 -10.63
C SER A 142 -8.40 -10.70 -11.03
N LYS A 143 -8.37 -9.67 -11.88
CA LYS A 143 -9.59 -9.09 -12.47
C LYS A 143 -10.36 -10.02 -13.39
N LYS A 144 -9.70 -10.97 -14.04
CA LYS A 144 -10.31 -11.91 -14.99
C LYS A 144 -10.89 -13.15 -14.30
N ILE A 145 -10.20 -13.67 -13.29
CA ILE A 145 -10.53 -14.92 -12.60
C ILE A 145 -11.37 -14.68 -11.33
N GLY A 146 -11.28 -13.48 -10.76
CA GLY A 146 -11.85 -13.16 -9.46
C GLY A 146 -10.78 -13.23 -8.36
N PRO A 147 -10.65 -12.21 -7.50
CA PRO A 147 -9.67 -12.22 -6.39
C PRO A 147 -9.92 -13.37 -5.40
N ASP A 148 -11.17 -13.84 -5.28
CA ASP A 148 -11.59 -14.90 -4.37
C ASP A 148 -10.93 -16.25 -4.67
N ASN A 149 -10.72 -16.58 -5.94
CA ASN A 149 -10.01 -17.79 -6.34
C ASN A 149 -8.52 -17.53 -6.52
N TRP A 150 -8.15 -16.34 -7.01
CA TRP A 150 -6.75 -16.02 -7.31
C TRP A 150 -5.89 -15.90 -6.06
N ILE A 151 -6.36 -15.21 -5.01
CA ILE A 151 -5.58 -14.99 -3.78
C ILE A 151 -5.19 -16.33 -3.10
N PRO A 152 -6.11 -17.27 -2.85
CA PRO A 152 -5.76 -18.57 -2.24
C PRO A 152 -4.82 -19.41 -3.11
N ILE A 153 -5.04 -19.38 -4.42
CA ILE A 153 -4.22 -20.08 -5.40
C ILE A 153 -2.77 -19.58 -5.34
N GLN A 154 -2.56 -18.25 -5.25
CA GLN A 154 -1.25 -17.67 -5.01
C GLN A 154 -0.65 -18.15 -3.68
N MET A 155 -1.41 -18.10 -2.58
CA MET A 155 -0.95 -18.53 -1.26
C MET A 155 -0.41 -19.96 -1.26
N VAL A 156 -1.18 -20.89 -1.81
CA VAL A 156 -0.78 -22.30 -1.89
C VAL A 156 0.45 -22.46 -2.76
N SER A 157 0.50 -21.78 -3.90
CA SER A 157 1.65 -21.84 -4.80
C SER A 157 2.94 -21.33 -4.15
N TRP A 158 2.93 -20.24 -3.36
CA TRP A 158 4.20 -19.76 -2.75
C TRP A 158 4.56 -20.62 -1.58
N SER A 159 3.57 -21.09 -0.83
CA SER A 159 3.82 -21.94 0.33
C SER A 159 4.56 -23.22 -0.08
N LEU A 160 4.24 -23.77 -1.25
CA LEU A 160 4.94 -24.92 -1.79
C LEU A 160 6.41 -24.59 -2.09
N VAL A 161 6.67 -23.49 -2.80
CA VAL A 161 8.03 -23.05 -3.12
C VAL A 161 8.81 -22.68 -1.86
N ALA A 162 8.14 -22.04 -0.88
CA ALA A 162 8.72 -21.65 0.40
C ALA A 162 9.14 -22.88 1.21
N SER A 163 8.29 -23.90 1.31
CA SER A 163 8.62 -25.18 1.94
C SER A 163 9.75 -25.91 1.20
N MET A 164 9.83 -25.79 -0.13
CA MET A 164 10.93 -26.35 -0.92
C MET A 164 12.29 -25.68 -0.63
N GLN A 165 12.33 -24.48 -0.04
CA GLN A 165 13.58 -23.86 0.43
C GLN A 165 14.30 -24.70 1.50
N ALA A 166 13.60 -25.57 2.21
CA ALA A 166 14.22 -26.49 3.16
C ALA A 166 15.22 -27.46 2.50
N PHE A 167 15.07 -27.73 1.21
CA PHE A 167 15.91 -28.68 0.45
C PHE A 167 17.03 -27.99 -0.37
N LEU A 168 17.33 -26.72 -0.09
CA LEU A 168 18.37 -26.00 -0.83
C LEU A 168 19.75 -26.64 -0.67
N SER A 169 20.45 -26.77 -1.80
CA SER A 169 21.78 -27.34 -1.96
C SER A 169 22.63 -26.41 -2.85
N GLY A 170 23.29 -25.44 -2.21
CA GLY A 170 24.25 -24.53 -2.85
C GLY A 170 23.65 -23.36 -3.63
N ARG A 171 24.54 -22.56 -4.25
CA ARG A 171 24.27 -21.27 -4.90
C ARG A 171 23.21 -21.31 -6.01
N SER A 172 23.29 -22.29 -6.91
CA SER A 172 22.38 -22.39 -8.05
C SER A 172 20.94 -22.68 -7.61
N SER A 173 20.76 -23.56 -6.62
CA SER A 173 19.45 -23.89 -6.06
C SER A 173 18.83 -22.68 -5.36
N PHE A 174 19.65 -21.89 -4.65
CA PHE A 174 19.22 -20.67 -3.98
C PHE A 174 18.72 -19.62 -4.97
N TRP A 175 19.46 -19.35 -6.05
CA TRP A 175 19.01 -18.41 -7.09
C TRP A 175 17.78 -18.91 -7.83
N ALA A 176 17.72 -20.20 -8.17
CA ALA A 176 16.55 -20.79 -8.81
C ALA A 176 15.31 -20.65 -7.90
N CYS A 177 15.44 -20.89 -6.60
CA CYS A 177 14.33 -20.72 -5.67
C CYS A 177 13.91 -19.26 -5.52
N ARG A 178 14.84 -18.30 -5.49
CA ARG A 178 14.52 -16.86 -5.49
C ARG A 178 13.86 -16.39 -6.77
N ALA A 179 14.29 -16.92 -7.90
CA ALA A 179 13.62 -16.71 -9.17
C ALA A 179 12.20 -17.29 -9.11
N LEU A 180 12.01 -18.52 -8.63
CA LEU A 180 10.68 -19.17 -8.52
C LEU A 180 9.72 -18.44 -7.57
N LEU A 181 10.21 -17.88 -6.46
CA LEU A 181 9.40 -17.08 -5.54
C LEU A 181 8.96 -15.75 -6.16
N GLY A 182 9.81 -15.13 -6.99
CA GLY A 182 9.51 -13.85 -7.61
C GLY A 182 8.81 -13.94 -8.98
N LEU A 183 9.20 -14.89 -9.84
CA LEU A 183 8.87 -14.95 -11.27
C LEU A 183 8.77 -16.39 -11.71
N ILE A 184 7.55 -16.73 -12.10
CA ILE A 184 7.30 -17.83 -13.00
C ILE A 184 7.60 -17.34 -14.41
N ALA A 185 8.75 -17.73 -14.93
CA ALA A 185 8.92 -17.85 -16.37
C ALA A 185 9.70 -19.13 -16.70
N LEU A 186 9.15 -19.87 -17.66
CA LEU A 186 9.80 -20.88 -18.50
C LEU A 186 9.86 -22.35 -18.01
N ALA A 187 8.74 -22.95 -17.58
CA ALA A 187 8.69 -24.42 -17.54
C ALA A 187 7.37 -25.10 -17.94
N SER A 188 6.22 -24.43 -18.10
CA SER A 188 5.06 -25.09 -18.73
C SER A 188 3.99 -24.11 -19.25
N PRO A 189 3.43 -24.31 -20.47
CA PRO A 189 2.34 -23.48 -21.02
C PRO A 189 0.97 -23.70 -20.35
N LEU A 190 0.87 -24.50 -19.29
CA LEU A 190 -0.39 -24.76 -18.59
C LEU A 190 -0.26 -24.29 -17.13
N LEU A 191 -0.84 -23.12 -16.84
CA LEU A 191 -1.21 -22.64 -15.50
C LEU A 191 -0.09 -22.61 -14.44
N LEU A 192 0.90 -21.73 -14.60
CA LEU A 192 1.85 -21.41 -13.54
C LEU A 192 1.71 -19.94 -13.16
N GLN A 193 1.37 -19.71 -11.89
CA GLN A 193 0.78 -18.51 -11.31
C GLN A 193 1.82 -17.57 -10.70
N GLU A 194 1.56 -16.27 -10.71
CA GLU A 194 2.44 -15.25 -10.14
C GLU A 194 2.21 -15.13 -8.63
N ILE A 195 3.25 -15.44 -7.84
CA ILE A 195 2.98 -15.97 -6.52
C ILE A 195 2.98 -14.91 -5.41
N GLU A 196 3.99 -14.04 -5.28
CA GLU A 196 3.99 -13.02 -4.21
C GLU A 196 3.66 -11.58 -4.66
N GLY A 197 3.93 -11.25 -5.92
CA GLY A 197 3.82 -9.91 -6.50
C GLY A 197 2.44 -9.26 -6.39
N GLY A 198 1.41 -10.05 -6.71
CA GLY A 198 0.04 -9.56 -6.80
C GLY A 198 -0.77 -9.62 -5.52
N PHE A 199 -0.33 -10.36 -4.50
CA PHE A 199 -1.16 -10.61 -3.32
C PHE A 199 -1.61 -9.32 -2.62
N ILE A 200 -0.72 -8.36 -2.43
CA ILE A 200 -1.05 -7.08 -1.78
C ILE A 200 -2.08 -6.29 -2.59
N PRO A 201 -1.84 -5.95 -3.88
CA PRO A 201 -2.82 -5.23 -4.67
C PRO A 201 -4.12 -6.02 -4.89
N ASP A 202 -4.07 -7.35 -4.95
CA ASP A 202 -5.25 -8.21 -5.12
C ASP A 202 -6.13 -8.19 -3.86
N ASN A 203 -5.53 -8.21 -2.66
CA ASN A 203 -6.27 -8.01 -1.42
C ASN A 203 -6.87 -6.60 -1.32
N ILE A 204 -6.16 -5.56 -1.77
CA ILE A 204 -6.70 -4.19 -1.80
C ILE A 204 -7.89 -4.12 -2.77
N LEU A 205 -7.79 -4.74 -3.94
CA LEU A 205 -8.87 -4.83 -4.92
C LEU A 205 -10.08 -5.57 -4.32
N TYR A 206 -9.84 -6.71 -3.67
CA TYR A 206 -10.88 -7.49 -3.00
C TYR A 206 -11.59 -6.68 -1.91
N LEU A 207 -10.85 -5.99 -1.04
CA LEU A 207 -11.43 -5.11 -0.01
C LEU A 207 -12.21 -3.94 -0.62
N SER A 208 -11.79 -3.44 -1.78
CA SER A 208 -12.47 -2.33 -2.46
C SER A 208 -13.91 -2.66 -2.89
N TYR A 209 -14.26 -3.95 -2.98
CA TYR A 209 -15.63 -4.42 -3.27
C TYR A 209 -16.57 -4.29 -2.07
N PHE A 210 -16.03 -4.35 -0.84
CA PHE A 210 -16.82 -4.32 0.40
C PHE A 210 -16.83 -2.94 1.09
N TYR A 211 -15.78 -2.13 0.86
CA TYR A 211 -15.58 -0.85 1.55
C TYR A 211 -15.73 0.38 0.64
N THR A 212 -16.14 1.49 1.26
CA THR A 212 -16.15 2.81 0.63
C THR A 212 -14.74 3.41 0.53
N GLY A 213 -14.53 4.39 -0.35
CA GLY A 213 -13.25 5.07 -0.53
C GLY A 213 -12.76 5.83 0.70
N LYS A 214 -13.66 6.20 1.61
CA LYS A 214 -13.32 6.84 2.90
C LYS A 214 -12.94 5.84 3.99
N GLU A 215 -13.48 4.63 3.95
CA GLU A 215 -13.23 3.58 4.95
C GLU A 215 -11.97 2.77 4.63
N LEU A 216 -11.71 2.52 3.34
CA LEU A 216 -10.61 1.68 2.88
C LEU A 216 -9.24 2.11 3.46
N PRO A 217 -8.83 3.40 3.41
CA PRO A 217 -7.53 3.82 3.96
C PRO A 217 -7.38 3.55 5.46
N ARG A 218 -8.45 3.71 6.25
CA ARG A 218 -8.43 3.42 7.70
C ARG A 218 -8.28 1.94 8.00
N ARG A 219 -8.80 1.07 7.12
CA ARG A 219 -8.57 -0.38 7.24
C ARG A 219 -7.17 -0.75 6.76
N LEU A 220 -6.67 -0.13 5.69
CA LEU A 220 -5.29 -0.30 5.24
C LEU A 220 -4.26 0.07 6.31
N SER A 221 -4.51 1.05 7.19
CA SER A 221 -3.61 1.28 8.33
C SER A 221 -3.53 0.09 9.30
N LEU A 222 -4.60 -0.69 9.47
CA LEU A 222 -4.56 -1.93 10.28
C LEU A 222 -3.71 -3.01 9.61
N PHE A 223 -3.65 -3.06 8.27
CA PHE A 223 -2.75 -3.96 7.55
C PHE A 223 -1.28 -3.67 7.85
N TRP A 224 -0.90 -2.39 7.84
CA TRP A 224 0.47 -1.98 8.17
C TRP A 224 0.83 -2.24 9.65
N VAL A 225 -0.15 -2.17 10.54
CA VAL A 225 0.05 -2.59 11.94
C VAL A 225 0.23 -4.12 12.02
N ALA A 226 -0.61 -4.90 11.31
CA ALA A 226 -0.49 -6.35 11.26
C ALA A 226 0.85 -6.80 10.67
N PHE A 227 1.34 -6.14 9.61
CA PHE A 227 2.68 -6.33 9.04
C PHE A 227 3.77 -6.33 10.12
N GLN A 228 3.77 -5.29 10.94
CA GLN A 228 4.86 -5.06 11.88
C GLN A 228 4.72 -5.94 13.12
N SER A 229 3.49 -6.17 13.58
CA SER A 229 3.19 -7.15 14.65
C SER A 229 3.61 -8.56 14.26
N THR A 230 3.40 -8.95 12.99
CA THR A 230 3.83 -10.26 12.47
C THR A 230 5.35 -10.42 12.57
N SER A 231 6.10 -9.35 12.27
CA SER A 231 7.57 -9.40 12.34
C SER A 231 8.08 -9.68 13.76
N ILE A 232 7.36 -9.21 14.79
CA ILE A 232 7.65 -9.51 16.20
C ILE A 232 7.34 -10.99 16.50
N VAL A 233 6.17 -11.47 16.09
CA VAL A 233 5.76 -12.88 16.30
C VAL A 233 6.70 -13.84 15.56
N SER A 234 7.07 -13.52 14.33
CA SER A 234 8.03 -14.29 13.52
C SER A 234 9.40 -14.35 14.19
N ALA A 235 9.89 -13.27 14.81
CA ALA A 235 11.13 -13.31 15.58
C ALA A 235 11.07 -14.27 16.79
N PHE A 236 9.93 -14.34 17.48
CA PHE A 236 9.71 -15.31 18.57
C PHE A 236 9.57 -16.75 18.06
N LEU A 237 8.85 -16.97 16.96
CA LEU A 237 8.73 -18.28 16.32
C LEU A 237 10.09 -18.78 15.84
N ALA A 238 10.87 -17.92 15.19
CA ALA A 238 12.24 -18.22 14.78
C ALA A 238 13.13 -18.55 15.99
N PHE A 239 13.03 -17.81 17.10
CA PHE A 239 13.74 -18.17 18.33
C PHE A 239 13.41 -19.61 18.75
N GLY A 240 12.14 -20.02 18.77
CA GLY A 240 11.75 -21.39 19.11
C GLY A 240 12.22 -22.44 18.10
N ILE A 241 11.99 -22.22 16.80
CA ILE A 241 12.25 -23.20 15.74
C ILE A 241 13.75 -23.40 15.50
N LEU A 242 14.57 -22.36 15.61
CA LEU A 242 16.01 -22.48 15.38
C LEU A 242 16.72 -23.34 16.45
N HIS A 243 16.12 -23.57 17.63
CA HIS A 243 16.64 -24.54 18.61
C HIS A 243 16.56 -25.99 18.13
N MET A 244 15.79 -26.27 17.07
CA MET A 244 15.70 -27.59 16.47
C MET A 244 16.92 -27.96 15.60
N ARG A 245 17.97 -27.12 15.59
CA ARG A 245 19.23 -27.43 14.90
C ARG A 245 19.81 -28.75 15.42
N GLY A 246 20.08 -29.69 14.50
CA GLY A 246 20.59 -31.02 14.82
C GLY A 246 19.51 -32.10 14.93
N ILE A 247 18.23 -31.75 15.01
CA ILE A 247 17.14 -32.72 14.92
C ILE A 247 17.08 -33.25 13.47
N ASN A 248 17.17 -34.57 13.31
CA ASN A 248 17.30 -35.28 12.04
C ASN A 248 18.53 -34.87 11.19
N GLY A 249 19.58 -34.32 11.82
CA GLY A 249 20.79 -33.86 11.10
C GLY A 249 20.55 -32.66 10.17
N MET A 250 19.42 -31.96 10.32
CA MET A 250 19.09 -30.77 9.54
C MET A 250 19.42 -29.49 10.32
N ALA A 251 19.77 -28.44 9.56
CA ALA A 251 19.98 -27.10 10.11
C ALA A 251 18.64 -26.48 10.57
N GLY A 252 18.68 -25.58 11.56
CA GLY A 252 17.47 -24.97 12.12
C GLY A 252 16.70 -24.15 11.09
N TRP A 253 17.39 -23.44 10.21
CA TRP A 253 16.79 -22.68 9.12
C TRP A 253 16.00 -23.55 8.12
N ARG A 254 16.33 -24.84 7.94
CA ARG A 254 15.56 -25.74 7.07
C ARG A 254 14.20 -26.06 7.66
N TRP A 255 14.15 -26.27 8.97
CA TRP A 255 12.90 -26.46 9.71
C TRP A 255 12.04 -25.20 9.71
N LEU A 256 12.67 -24.02 9.82
CA LEU A 256 12.01 -22.73 9.72
C LEU A 256 11.21 -22.63 8.40
N PHE A 257 11.87 -22.79 7.25
CA PHE A 257 11.19 -22.71 5.95
C PHE A 257 10.11 -23.79 5.77
N ALA A 258 10.35 -25.02 6.23
CA ALA A 258 9.39 -26.12 6.07
C ALA A 258 8.12 -25.91 6.90
N LEU A 259 8.25 -25.56 8.18
CA LEU A 259 7.11 -25.43 9.10
C LEU A 259 6.27 -24.20 8.76
N GLU A 260 6.93 -23.07 8.54
CA GLU A 260 6.28 -21.80 8.28
C GLU A 260 5.65 -21.77 6.88
N GLY A 261 6.35 -22.29 5.87
CA GLY A 261 5.78 -22.48 4.54
C GLY A 261 4.56 -23.40 4.56
N THR A 262 4.62 -24.53 5.28
CA THR A 262 3.47 -25.46 5.39
C THR A 262 2.29 -24.81 6.10
N LEU A 263 2.53 -24.03 7.16
CA LEU A 263 1.50 -23.28 7.86
C LEU A 263 0.79 -22.32 6.89
N THR A 264 1.54 -21.56 6.09
CA THR A 264 0.96 -20.65 5.09
C THR A 264 0.16 -21.39 4.03
N GLY A 265 0.60 -22.58 3.61
CA GLY A 265 -0.13 -23.41 2.65
C GLY A 265 -1.48 -23.88 3.18
N ILE A 266 -1.54 -24.28 4.45
CA ILE A 266 -2.82 -24.62 5.12
C ILE A 266 -3.74 -23.39 5.14
N ILE A 267 -3.21 -22.21 5.48
CA ILE A 267 -4.00 -20.97 5.49
C ILE A 267 -4.51 -20.64 4.08
N GLY A 268 -3.70 -20.85 3.03
CA GLY A 268 -4.11 -20.70 1.64
C GLY A 268 -5.27 -21.63 1.27
N ILE A 269 -5.19 -22.93 1.61
CA ILE A 269 -6.26 -23.90 1.36
C ILE A 269 -7.54 -23.50 2.09
N VAL A 270 -7.45 -23.10 3.37
CA VAL A 270 -8.62 -22.65 4.13
C VAL A 270 -9.22 -21.38 3.52
N SER A 271 -8.38 -20.47 3.02
CA SER A 271 -8.82 -19.22 2.40
C SER A 271 -9.63 -19.46 1.12
N TYR A 272 -9.31 -20.51 0.35
CA TYR A 272 -10.10 -20.91 -0.82
C TYR A 272 -11.56 -21.25 -0.47
N PHE A 273 -11.77 -21.91 0.66
CA PHE A 273 -13.13 -22.22 1.13
C PHE A 273 -13.79 -21.04 1.87
N TYR A 274 -12.98 -20.12 2.41
CA TYR A 274 -13.45 -19.05 3.28
C TYR A 274 -13.81 -17.76 2.52
N LEU A 275 -13.07 -17.33 1.50
CA LEU A 275 -13.25 -16.03 0.82
C LEU A 275 -14.47 -15.99 -0.11
N PRO A 276 -15.51 -15.16 0.18
CA PRO A 276 -16.66 -15.02 -0.72
C PRO A 276 -16.32 -14.25 -2.00
N PRO A 277 -16.84 -14.66 -3.17
CA PRO A 277 -16.60 -13.97 -4.45
C PRO A 277 -17.09 -12.52 -4.47
N SER A 278 -18.19 -12.21 -3.78
CA SER A 278 -18.82 -10.90 -3.85
C SER A 278 -19.70 -10.60 -2.64
N PRO A 279 -19.96 -9.31 -2.33
CA PRO A 279 -20.96 -8.87 -1.36
C PRO A 279 -22.31 -9.59 -1.44
N THR A 280 -22.74 -9.97 -2.64
CA THR A 280 -24.04 -10.61 -2.92
C THR A 280 -23.94 -12.13 -3.10
N GLN A 281 -22.74 -12.69 -2.99
CA GLN A 281 -22.48 -14.12 -3.19
C GLN A 281 -21.74 -14.72 -1.99
N THR A 282 -22.30 -14.50 -0.80
CA THR A 282 -21.70 -15.02 0.45
C THR A 282 -22.17 -16.42 0.81
N ALA A 283 -23.24 -16.91 0.16
CA ALA A 283 -23.73 -18.28 0.33
C ALA A 283 -22.78 -19.30 -0.31
N SER A 284 -22.34 -20.28 0.48
CA SER A 284 -21.58 -21.44 -0.01
C SER A 284 -21.77 -22.61 0.94
N ARG A 285 -21.54 -23.84 0.45
CA ARG A 285 -21.64 -25.09 1.23
C ARG A 285 -20.79 -25.06 2.50
N PHE A 286 -19.66 -24.35 2.48
CA PHE A 286 -18.75 -24.18 3.63
C PHE A 286 -19.00 -22.90 4.45
N ARG A 287 -19.72 -21.91 3.89
CA ARG A 287 -20.00 -20.62 4.53
C ARG A 287 -21.39 -20.51 5.17
N GLY A 288 -22.24 -21.51 4.94
CA GLY A 288 -23.63 -21.58 5.38
C GLY A 288 -24.60 -21.39 4.20
N GLN A 289 -25.70 -22.17 4.18
CA GLN A 289 -26.70 -22.14 3.09
C GLN A 289 -27.40 -20.79 2.95
N ASN A 290 -27.50 -20.02 4.04
CA ASN A 290 -28.18 -18.71 4.05
C ASN A 290 -27.24 -17.51 3.81
N GLY A 291 -25.96 -17.74 3.49
CA GLY A 291 -24.96 -16.67 3.34
C GLY A 291 -24.61 -15.97 4.65
N TRP A 292 -23.68 -15.01 4.57
CA TRP A 292 -23.25 -14.23 5.74
C TRP A 292 -24.08 -12.99 5.97
N PHE A 293 -24.80 -12.51 4.97
CA PHE A 293 -25.59 -11.29 5.01
C PHE A 293 -27.03 -11.58 4.57
N THR A 294 -27.97 -10.86 5.16
CA THR A 294 -29.37 -10.87 4.71
C THR A 294 -29.54 -10.01 3.46
N GLU A 295 -30.61 -10.25 2.70
CA GLU A 295 -30.94 -9.46 1.50
C GLU A 295 -30.95 -7.93 1.76
N ARG A 296 -31.44 -7.50 2.93
CA ARG A 296 -31.41 -6.08 3.33
C ARG A 296 -29.99 -5.58 3.55
N GLU A 297 -29.13 -6.37 4.19
CA GLU A 297 -27.71 -6.02 4.41
C GLU A 297 -26.93 -5.99 3.08
N GLU A 298 -27.21 -6.91 2.15
CA GLU A 298 -26.62 -6.93 0.81
C GLU A 298 -27.01 -5.68 0.00
N LYS A 299 -28.28 -5.26 0.06
CA LYS A 299 -28.75 -3.99 -0.54
C LYS A 299 -28.02 -2.78 0.06
N ILE A 300 -27.81 -2.75 1.39
CA ILE A 300 -27.03 -1.68 2.04
C ILE A 300 -25.59 -1.66 1.51
N MET A 301 -24.94 -2.82 1.40
CA MET A 301 -23.55 -2.92 0.93
C MET A 301 -23.38 -2.43 -0.51
N VAL A 302 -24.21 -2.92 -1.43
CA VAL A 302 -24.14 -2.56 -2.86
C VAL A 302 -24.42 -1.09 -3.07
N ASN A 303 -25.50 -0.57 -2.48
CA ASN A 303 -25.90 0.82 -2.69
C ASN A 303 -24.94 1.80 -2.03
N ARG A 304 -24.34 1.47 -0.87
CA ARG A 304 -23.33 2.32 -0.24
C ARG A 304 -22.08 2.47 -1.11
N VAL A 305 -21.57 1.36 -1.63
CA VAL A 305 -20.34 1.36 -2.44
C VAL A 305 -20.55 2.11 -3.77
N LEU A 306 -21.72 1.93 -4.41
CA LEU A 306 -22.06 2.61 -5.67
C LEU A 306 -22.43 4.09 -5.49
N ARG A 307 -23.00 4.48 -4.35
CA ARG A 307 -23.28 5.90 -4.03
C ARG A 307 -22.01 6.68 -3.69
N ASP A 308 -21.00 6.04 -3.09
CA ASP A 308 -19.71 6.67 -2.80
C ASP A 308 -18.84 6.83 -4.05
N ASP A 309 -18.89 5.85 -4.96
CA ASP A 309 -18.15 5.89 -6.21
C ASP A 309 -18.95 5.27 -7.36
N SER A 310 -19.61 6.13 -8.14
CA SER A 310 -20.42 5.73 -9.29
C SER A 310 -19.59 5.07 -10.41
N SER A 311 -18.27 5.29 -10.43
CA SER A 311 -17.36 4.63 -11.39
C SER A 311 -17.16 3.14 -11.09
N LYS A 312 -17.52 2.67 -9.88
CA LYS A 312 -17.56 1.25 -9.54
C LYS A 312 -18.75 0.52 -10.18
N GLY A 313 -19.83 1.23 -10.52
CA GLY A 313 -21.00 0.70 -11.24
C GLY A 313 -20.84 0.72 -12.75
N ASP A 314 -20.07 1.69 -13.26
CA ASP A 314 -19.72 1.86 -14.67
C ASP A 314 -18.53 0.97 -15.11
N MET A 315 -18.22 -0.04 -14.30
CA MET A 315 -16.99 -0.78 -14.39
C MET A 315 -17.05 -1.80 -15.52
N HIS A 316 -16.91 -1.33 -16.76
CA HIS A 316 -16.43 -2.15 -17.88
C HIS A 316 -14.95 -2.46 -17.64
N ASN A 317 -14.68 -3.34 -16.67
CA ASN A 317 -13.37 -3.61 -16.04
C ASN A 317 -12.35 -4.32 -16.96
N ARG A 318 -12.55 -4.27 -18.29
CA ARG A 318 -11.70 -4.90 -19.33
C ARG A 318 -10.87 -3.91 -20.15
N GLN A 319 -10.87 -2.61 -19.83
CA GLN A 319 -9.83 -1.72 -20.37
C GLN A 319 -8.55 -1.88 -19.55
N GLY A 320 -7.68 -2.80 -20.00
CA GLY A 320 -6.34 -2.94 -19.46
C GLY A 320 -5.58 -1.61 -19.49
N LEU A 321 -4.64 -1.44 -18.56
CA LEU A 321 -3.63 -0.38 -18.63
C LEU A 321 -2.96 -0.46 -20.00
N THR A 322 -3.29 0.46 -20.90
CA THR A 322 -2.65 0.47 -22.21
C THR A 322 -1.22 0.98 -22.00
N PRO A 323 -0.18 0.37 -22.60
CA PRO A 323 1.20 0.88 -22.53
C PRO A 323 1.32 2.37 -22.89
N ARG A 324 0.40 2.87 -23.74
CA ARG A 324 0.26 4.29 -24.07
C ARG A 324 -0.04 5.17 -22.85
N MET A 325 -0.86 4.72 -21.90
CA MET A 325 -1.17 5.44 -20.66
C MET A 325 0.02 5.47 -19.70
N PHE A 326 0.77 4.37 -19.65
CA PHE A 326 2.03 4.29 -18.92
C PHE A 326 3.02 5.34 -19.43
N TRP A 327 3.19 5.41 -20.74
CA TRP A 327 4.05 6.39 -21.39
C TRP A 327 3.58 7.84 -21.18
N GLN A 328 2.26 8.08 -21.15
CA GLN A 328 1.70 9.40 -20.86
C GLN A 328 2.02 9.87 -19.43
N CYS A 329 1.97 8.97 -18.45
CA CYS A 329 2.31 9.30 -17.06
C CYS A 329 3.81 9.48 -16.87
N LEU A 330 4.65 8.67 -17.52
CA LEU A 330 6.11 8.87 -17.51
C LEU A 330 6.55 10.18 -18.17
N LYS A 331 5.82 10.64 -19.19
CA LYS A 331 6.08 11.95 -19.82
C LYS A 331 5.63 13.14 -18.99
N ASP A 332 4.93 12.93 -17.88
CA ASP A 332 4.47 14.02 -17.04
C ASP A 332 5.57 14.50 -16.10
N TYR A 333 6.24 15.58 -16.50
CA TYR A 333 7.32 16.21 -15.74
C TYR A 333 6.93 16.58 -14.30
N HIS A 334 5.65 16.88 -14.04
CA HIS A 334 5.23 17.24 -12.68
C HIS A 334 5.30 16.08 -11.69
N MET A 335 5.29 14.83 -12.15
CA MET A 335 5.33 13.64 -11.28
C MET A 335 6.74 13.10 -11.03
N TRP A 336 7.72 13.52 -11.84
CA TRP A 336 9.12 13.08 -11.70
C TRP A 336 9.74 13.30 -10.32
N PRO A 337 9.55 14.45 -9.65
CA PRO A 337 10.10 14.63 -8.30
C PRO A 337 9.62 13.57 -7.31
N ILE A 338 8.35 13.15 -7.42
CA ILE A 338 7.78 12.10 -6.55
C ILE A 338 8.33 10.73 -6.91
N TYR A 339 8.51 10.42 -8.20
CA TYR A 339 9.10 9.15 -8.63
C TYR A 339 10.58 9.03 -8.25
N LEU A 340 11.35 10.11 -8.37
CA LEU A 340 12.73 10.16 -7.93
C LEU A 340 12.84 10.00 -6.42
N ILE A 341 11.96 10.66 -5.65
CA ILE A 341 11.89 10.44 -4.20
C ILE A 341 11.59 8.98 -3.91
N GLY A 342 10.58 8.39 -4.56
CA GLY A 342 10.24 6.97 -4.45
C GLY A 342 11.42 6.03 -4.70
N LEU A 343 12.28 6.37 -5.68
CA LEU A 343 13.46 5.59 -6.04
C LEU A 343 14.60 5.65 -5.02
N THR A 344 14.73 6.73 -4.24
CA THR A 344 15.95 6.94 -3.43
C THR A 344 15.73 7.02 -1.94
N TRP A 345 14.51 7.31 -1.46
CA TRP A 345 14.28 7.59 -0.04
C TRP A 345 14.43 6.38 0.89
N MET A 346 14.13 5.16 0.42
CA MET A 346 14.27 3.93 1.23
C MET A 346 15.68 3.34 1.22
N ILE A 347 16.51 3.71 0.24
CA ILE A 347 17.86 3.14 0.07
C ILE A 347 18.69 3.17 1.37
N PRO A 348 18.69 4.25 2.18
CA PRO A 348 19.46 4.29 3.42
C PRO A 348 19.01 3.27 4.48
N ALA A 349 17.74 2.88 4.49
CA ALA A 349 17.19 1.93 5.44
C ALA A 349 17.44 0.47 5.02
N THR A 350 17.36 0.20 3.71
CA THR A 350 17.30 -1.16 3.16
C THR A 350 18.46 -2.06 3.60
N PRO A 351 19.74 -1.64 3.57
CA PRO A 351 20.83 -2.49 4.02
C PRO A 351 20.72 -2.87 5.50
N MET A 352 20.33 -1.92 6.35
CA MET A 352 20.13 -2.18 7.77
C MET A 352 18.99 -3.17 7.98
N THR A 353 17.88 -3.02 7.27
CA THR A 353 16.75 -3.97 7.33
C THR A 353 17.15 -5.38 6.91
N ASN A 354 17.92 -5.54 5.83
CA ASN A 354 18.26 -6.86 5.28
C ASN A 354 19.37 -7.58 6.08
N TYR A 355 20.31 -6.82 6.65
CA TYR A 355 21.50 -7.38 7.29
C TYR A 355 21.54 -7.16 8.80
N LEU A 356 20.47 -6.67 9.43
CA LEU A 356 20.45 -6.38 10.88
C LEU A 356 20.95 -7.59 11.68
N THR A 357 20.38 -8.77 11.42
CA THR A 357 20.75 -9.99 12.14
C THR A 357 22.21 -10.37 11.90
N LEU A 358 22.69 -10.27 10.67
CA LEU A 358 24.07 -10.57 10.31
C LEU A 358 25.07 -9.60 10.94
N GLN A 359 24.72 -8.31 11.02
CA GLN A 359 25.54 -7.30 11.67
C GLN A 359 25.63 -7.52 13.18
N LEU A 360 24.49 -7.76 13.85
CA LEU A 360 24.47 -8.04 15.28
C LEU A 360 25.29 -9.29 15.62
N LYS A 361 25.21 -10.32 14.79
CA LYS A 361 26.06 -11.51 14.94
C LYS A 361 27.54 -11.21 14.75
N SER A 362 27.91 -10.40 13.76
CA SER A 362 29.30 -10.01 13.52
C SER A 362 29.92 -9.21 14.67
N VAL A 363 29.07 -8.52 15.44
CA VAL A 363 29.46 -7.71 16.60
C VAL A 363 29.59 -8.55 17.88
N GLY A 364 29.17 -9.83 17.85
CA GLY A 364 29.39 -10.79 18.93
C GLY A 364 28.13 -11.27 19.65
N PHE A 365 26.92 -10.86 19.22
CA PHE A 365 25.68 -11.40 19.77
C PHE A 365 25.42 -12.83 19.29
N GLY A 366 24.86 -13.67 20.16
CA GLY A 366 24.45 -15.02 19.79
C GLY A 366 23.34 -15.03 18.73
N THR A 367 23.17 -16.14 18.01
CA THR A 367 22.08 -16.33 17.02
C THR A 367 20.69 -16.02 17.61
N PHE A 368 20.44 -16.53 18.81
CA PHE A 368 19.15 -16.42 19.48
C PHE A 368 18.90 -15.02 20.04
N GLU A 369 19.91 -14.44 20.67
CA GLU A 369 19.87 -13.06 21.18
C GLU A 369 19.63 -12.08 20.03
N THR A 370 20.31 -12.28 18.91
CA THR A 370 20.18 -11.44 17.71
C THR A 370 18.75 -11.34 17.20
N ASN A 371 18.00 -12.45 17.16
CA ASN A 371 16.61 -12.42 16.70
C ASN A 371 15.71 -11.63 17.68
N LEU A 372 15.91 -11.81 18.98
CA LEU A 372 15.17 -11.06 20.01
C LEU A 372 15.52 -9.57 19.99
N LEU A 373 16.79 -9.25 19.73
CA LEU A 373 17.31 -7.89 19.63
C LEU A 373 16.77 -7.10 18.43
N THR A 374 16.08 -7.75 17.47
CA THR A 374 15.35 -7.07 16.40
C THR A 374 13.99 -6.51 16.85
N ILE A 375 13.40 -7.05 17.93
CA ILE A 375 12.06 -6.68 18.40
C ILE A 375 11.95 -5.20 18.76
N PRO A 376 12.90 -4.59 19.50
CA PRO A 376 12.83 -3.16 19.78
C PRO A 376 12.84 -2.28 18.52
N ALA A 377 13.56 -2.70 17.47
CA ALA A 377 13.57 -1.98 16.20
C ALA A 377 12.18 -1.96 15.55
N TYR A 378 11.48 -3.09 15.57
CA TYR A 378 10.11 -3.19 15.08
C TYR A 378 9.12 -2.34 15.91
N VAL A 379 9.24 -2.33 17.24
CA VAL A 379 8.35 -1.53 18.11
C VAL A 379 8.53 -0.03 17.86
N ILE A 380 9.77 0.45 17.83
CA ILE A 380 10.06 1.87 17.56
C ILE A 380 9.59 2.25 16.16
N PHE A 381 9.73 1.36 15.18
CA PHE A 381 9.21 1.56 13.83
C PHE A 381 7.68 1.77 13.82
N ILE A 382 6.90 0.96 14.55
CA ILE A 382 5.44 1.15 14.67
C ILE A 382 5.12 2.52 15.27
N ILE A 383 5.79 2.88 16.36
CA ILE A 383 5.56 4.15 17.06
C ILE A 383 5.83 5.32 16.11
N ASN A 384 6.98 5.30 15.42
CA ASN A 384 7.36 6.32 14.46
C ASN A 384 6.37 6.38 13.29
N LEU A 385 5.97 5.25 12.72
CA LEU A 385 4.98 5.19 11.65
C LEU A 385 3.67 5.89 12.04
N LEU A 386 3.10 5.54 13.19
CA LEU A 386 1.83 6.10 13.65
C LEU A 386 1.97 7.59 13.99
N PHE A 387 3.04 7.96 14.70
CA PHE A 387 3.29 9.33 15.13
C PHE A 387 3.49 10.28 13.93
N PHE A 388 4.36 9.93 12.98
CA PHE A 388 4.66 10.80 11.84
C PHE A 388 3.53 10.84 10.81
N THR A 389 2.74 9.76 10.68
CA THR A 389 1.52 9.79 9.87
C THR A 389 0.50 10.77 10.45
N TRP A 390 0.23 10.71 11.75
CA TRP A 390 -0.65 11.65 12.44
C TRP A 390 -0.12 13.10 12.36
N LEU A 391 1.19 13.29 12.56
CA LEU A 391 1.83 14.61 12.50
C LEU A 391 1.72 15.22 11.09
N SER A 392 1.86 14.41 10.05
CA SER A 392 1.73 14.84 8.65
C SER A 392 0.32 15.27 8.29
N GLU A 393 -0.70 14.60 8.82
CA GLU A 393 -2.08 15.04 8.67
C GLU A 393 -2.36 16.35 9.42
N LYS A 394 -1.83 16.49 10.65
CA LYS A 394 -2.07 17.67 11.49
C LYS A 394 -1.39 18.94 10.97
N LEU A 395 -0.13 18.83 10.53
CA LEU A 395 0.63 19.97 10.01
C LEU A 395 0.36 20.25 8.54
N ASN A 396 -0.28 19.32 7.82
CA ASN A 396 -0.57 19.40 6.39
C ASN A 396 0.68 19.72 5.53
N GLU A 397 1.86 19.38 6.03
CA GLU A 397 3.17 19.62 5.44
C GLU A 397 3.84 18.27 5.26
N ARG A 398 4.05 17.83 4.02
CA ARG A 398 4.42 16.42 3.78
C ARG A 398 5.86 16.25 3.33
N PHE A 399 6.33 17.07 2.40
CA PHE A 399 7.72 16.96 1.92
C PHE A 399 8.74 17.38 2.99
N LEU A 400 8.44 18.41 3.80
CA LEU A 400 9.34 18.82 4.90
C LEU A 400 9.40 17.77 6.00
N LEU A 401 8.26 17.21 6.41
CA LEU A 401 8.26 16.17 7.43
C LEU A 401 8.96 14.90 6.93
N ALA A 402 8.80 14.55 5.66
CA ALA A 402 9.51 13.41 5.08
C ALA A 402 11.04 13.59 5.13
N THR A 403 11.54 14.83 5.12
CA THR A 403 12.98 15.13 5.28
C THR A 403 13.51 14.74 6.66
N ILE A 404 12.64 14.69 7.70
CA ILE A 404 13.02 14.25 9.05
C ILE A 404 13.57 12.83 9.04
N SER A 405 13.06 11.94 8.18
CA SER A 405 13.59 10.57 8.06
C SER A 405 15.06 10.56 7.64
N GLN A 406 15.45 11.48 6.76
CA GLN A 406 16.81 11.60 6.24
C GLN A 406 17.73 12.28 7.26
N TRP A 407 17.25 13.32 7.94
CA TRP A 407 17.98 13.96 9.05
C TRP A 407 18.16 13.04 10.26
N TRP A 408 17.24 12.10 10.48
CA TRP A 408 17.37 11.06 11.50
C TRP A 408 18.45 10.04 11.13
N ALA A 409 18.44 9.57 9.88
CA ALA A 409 19.39 8.57 9.41
C ALA A 409 20.83 9.11 9.29
N LEU A 410 20.99 10.39 8.92
CA LEU A 410 22.30 11.00 8.65
C LEU A 410 23.33 10.86 9.81
N PRO A 411 23.06 11.35 11.04
CA PRO A 411 24.03 11.25 12.12
C PRO A 411 24.28 9.80 12.54
N LEU A 412 23.29 8.92 12.39
CA LEU A 412 23.41 7.52 12.76
C LEU A 412 24.33 6.75 11.80
N ILE A 413 24.19 6.97 10.50
CA ILE A 413 25.08 6.34 9.51
C ILE A 413 26.48 6.96 9.57
N ILE A 414 26.61 8.26 9.82
CA ILE A 414 27.91 8.90 10.07
C ILE A 414 28.57 8.28 11.31
N ALA A 415 27.82 8.05 12.39
CA ALA A 415 28.35 7.36 13.57
C ALA A 415 28.78 5.93 13.24
N LEU A 416 28.00 5.19 12.43
CA LEU A 416 28.39 3.85 11.99
C LEU A 416 29.67 3.85 11.15
N GLU A 417 29.92 4.91 10.38
CA GLU A 417 31.11 5.10 9.55
C GLU A 417 32.36 5.51 10.34
N VAL A 418 32.22 6.37 11.35
CA VAL A 418 33.36 6.96 12.07
C VAL A 418 33.79 6.10 13.26
N LEU A 419 32.88 5.30 13.83
CA LEU A 419 33.19 4.51 15.01
C LEU A 419 34.18 3.37 14.69
N PRO A 420 35.18 3.14 15.57
CA PRO A 420 36.17 2.09 15.39
C PRO A 420 35.52 0.70 15.48
N ALA A 421 36.18 -0.30 14.86
CA ALA A 421 35.72 -1.69 14.85
C ALA A 421 35.63 -2.30 16.26
N GLU A 422 36.43 -1.80 17.21
CA GLU A 422 36.49 -2.26 18.62
C GLU A 422 35.39 -1.65 19.52
N ARG A 423 34.34 -1.07 18.93
CA ARG A 423 33.24 -0.46 19.69
C ARG A 423 32.43 -1.51 20.47
N SER A 424 31.83 -1.06 21.59
CA SER A 424 30.92 -1.90 22.38
C SER A 424 29.76 -2.44 21.52
N PRO A 425 29.42 -3.74 21.64
CA PRO A 425 28.30 -4.36 20.94
C PRO A 425 26.98 -3.61 21.07
N TRP A 426 26.74 -3.04 22.24
CA TRP A 426 25.52 -2.29 22.54
C TRP A 426 25.43 -0.97 21.79
N VAL A 427 26.56 -0.30 21.53
CA VAL A 427 26.58 0.95 20.75
C VAL A 427 26.23 0.65 19.29
N ALA A 428 26.81 -0.41 18.73
CA ALA A 428 26.47 -0.86 17.38
C ALA A 428 24.98 -1.23 17.29
N TRP A 429 24.46 -1.96 18.28
CA TRP A 429 23.05 -2.33 18.34
C TRP A 429 22.12 -1.11 18.39
N ILE A 430 22.38 -0.13 19.27
CA ILE A 430 21.55 1.09 19.36
C ILE A 430 21.51 1.81 18.02
N LEU A 431 22.67 2.00 17.38
CA LEU A 431 22.75 2.70 16.09
C LEU A 431 21.99 1.93 14.99
N SER A 432 22.22 0.61 14.85
CA SER A 432 21.53 -0.21 13.85
C SER A 432 20.01 -0.24 14.07
N VAL A 433 19.56 -0.35 15.32
CA VAL A 433 18.13 -0.31 15.69
C VAL A 433 17.49 1.04 15.35
N LEU A 434 18.17 2.15 15.63
CA LEU A 434 17.65 3.49 15.34
C LEU A 434 17.64 3.81 13.84
N VAL A 435 18.58 3.27 13.05
CA VAL A 435 18.55 3.39 11.58
C VAL A 435 17.42 2.54 11.01
N PHE A 436 17.26 1.31 11.49
CA PHE A 436 16.14 0.44 11.12
C PHE A 436 14.80 1.12 11.39
N ALA A 437 14.66 1.69 12.59
CA ALA A 437 13.42 2.29 13.06
C ALA A 437 13.22 3.74 12.59
N MET A 438 13.86 4.15 11.48
CA MET A 438 13.71 5.51 10.97
C MET A 438 12.23 5.85 10.67
N PRO A 439 11.86 7.14 10.76
CA PRO A 439 10.51 7.59 10.41
C PRO A 439 10.05 7.12 9.02
N TYR A 440 8.97 6.33 8.98
CA TYR A 440 8.47 5.71 7.75
C TYR A 440 7.37 6.55 7.09
N PHE A 441 7.70 7.20 5.97
CA PHE A 441 6.79 8.13 5.25
C PHE A 441 6.13 7.53 4.00
N HIS A 442 6.26 6.23 3.75
CA HIS A 442 5.77 5.60 2.53
C HIS A 442 4.29 5.87 2.25
N ALA A 443 3.42 5.68 3.26
CA ALA A 443 1.98 5.91 3.12
C ALA A 443 1.64 7.36 2.76
N VAL A 444 2.37 8.33 3.34
CA VAL A 444 2.21 9.76 3.06
C VAL A 444 2.60 10.05 1.60
N LEU A 445 3.72 9.49 1.13
CA LEU A 445 4.20 9.66 -0.24
C LEU A 445 3.24 9.04 -1.26
N VAL A 446 2.75 7.82 -1.03
CA VAL A 446 1.71 7.18 -1.86
C VAL A 446 0.46 8.06 -1.95
N ALA A 447 0.00 8.62 -0.83
CA ALA A 447 -1.15 9.50 -0.80
C ALA A 447 -0.93 10.79 -1.61
N ILE A 448 0.29 11.36 -1.59
CA ILE A 448 0.64 12.53 -2.41
C ILE A 448 0.68 12.17 -3.90
N THR A 449 1.30 11.05 -4.28
CA THR A 449 1.32 10.57 -5.66
C THR A 449 -0.10 10.49 -6.22
N SER A 450 -1.01 9.91 -5.43
CA SER A 450 -2.41 9.75 -5.78
C SER A 450 -3.17 11.07 -5.91
N ARG A 451 -2.86 12.07 -5.06
CA ARG A 451 -3.45 13.41 -5.12
C ARG A 451 -2.92 14.21 -6.30
N ASN A 452 -1.61 14.18 -6.53
CA ASN A 452 -0.92 14.99 -7.54
C ASN A 452 -1.07 14.47 -8.98
N ALA A 453 -1.57 13.24 -9.16
CA ALA A 453 -1.91 12.69 -10.48
C ALA A 453 -3.11 13.38 -11.15
N GLY A 454 -3.99 14.04 -10.38
CA GLY A 454 -5.03 14.95 -10.88
C GLY A 454 -6.26 14.34 -11.56
N SER A 455 -6.27 13.07 -11.95
CA SER A 455 -7.48 12.37 -12.44
C SER A 455 -7.54 10.93 -11.93
N VAL A 456 -8.75 10.33 -11.87
CA VAL A 456 -8.94 8.94 -11.40
C VAL A 456 -8.14 7.96 -12.26
N ARG A 457 -8.11 8.17 -13.58
CA ARG A 457 -7.41 7.30 -14.52
C ARG A 457 -5.89 7.43 -14.42
N THR A 458 -5.35 8.64 -14.27
CA THR A 458 -3.90 8.86 -14.12
C THR A 458 -3.41 8.46 -12.73
N ARG A 459 -4.26 8.52 -11.69
CA ARG A 459 -3.95 8.10 -10.32
C ARG A 459 -3.48 6.65 -10.24
N THR A 460 -4.19 5.72 -10.88
CA THR A 460 -3.84 4.29 -10.84
C THR A 460 -2.46 4.03 -11.46
N VAL A 461 -2.20 4.63 -12.62
CA VAL A 461 -0.92 4.46 -13.34
C VAL A 461 0.22 5.14 -12.57
N ALA A 462 -0.01 6.34 -12.03
CA ALA A 462 0.99 7.07 -11.30
C ALA A 462 1.37 6.38 -9.99
N SER A 463 0.41 5.82 -9.25
CA SER A 463 0.68 5.03 -8.05
C SER A 463 1.46 3.76 -8.37
N ALA A 464 1.16 3.09 -9.49
CA ALA A 464 1.93 1.92 -9.94
C ALA A 464 3.38 2.30 -10.27
N ILE A 465 3.63 3.36 -11.05
CA ILE A 465 4.99 3.84 -11.35
C ILE A 465 5.76 4.18 -10.07
N TYR A 466 5.11 4.85 -9.12
CA TYR A 466 5.73 5.15 -7.83
C TYR A 466 6.09 3.87 -7.06
N ASN A 467 5.20 2.88 -7.01
CA ASN A 467 5.49 1.61 -6.34
C ASN A 467 6.67 0.89 -7.00
N MET A 468 6.71 0.89 -8.34
CA MET A 468 7.83 0.32 -9.09
C MET A 468 9.15 1.04 -8.79
N ALA A 469 9.14 2.37 -8.64
CA ALA A 469 10.32 3.14 -8.23
C ALA A 469 10.77 2.74 -6.81
N VAL A 470 9.84 2.53 -5.88
CA VAL A 470 10.17 2.05 -4.52
C VAL A 470 10.78 0.65 -4.55
N GLN A 471 10.28 -0.27 -5.39
CA GLN A 471 10.90 -1.59 -5.50
C GLN A 471 12.29 -1.55 -6.16
N ALA A 472 12.49 -0.66 -7.14
CA ALA A 472 13.82 -0.38 -7.67
C ALA A 472 14.77 0.18 -6.60
N SER A 473 14.28 0.98 -5.65
CA SER A 473 15.06 1.44 -4.50
C SER A 473 15.57 0.27 -3.64
N SER A 474 14.71 -0.73 -3.41
CA SER A 474 15.06 -1.94 -2.65
C SER A 474 16.11 -2.80 -3.36
N ILE A 475 16.07 -2.87 -4.69
CA ILE A 475 17.12 -3.51 -5.50
C ILE A 475 18.46 -2.79 -5.33
N ILE A 476 18.47 -1.46 -5.47
CA ILE A 476 19.69 -0.66 -5.32
C ILE A 476 20.25 -0.84 -3.91
N GLY A 477 19.41 -0.65 -2.89
CA GLY A 477 19.79 -0.78 -1.47
C GLY A 477 20.32 -2.17 -1.12
N SER A 478 19.78 -3.24 -1.69
CA SER A 478 20.24 -4.61 -1.42
C SER A 478 21.67 -4.88 -1.90
N ASN A 479 22.17 -4.09 -2.86
CA ASN A 479 23.51 -4.24 -3.45
C ASN A 479 24.57 -3.30 -2.84
N ILE A 480 24.21 -2.44 -1.88
CA ILE A 480 25.14 -1.46 -1.29
C ILE A 480 26.13 -2.15 -0.35
N TYR A 481 25.68 -3.09 0.48
CA TYR A 481 26.56 -3.86 1.36
C TYR A 481 27.11 -5.07 0.65
N ARG A 482 28.42 -5.07 0.40
CA ARG A 482 29.15 -6.12 -0.33
C ARG A 482 30.05 -6.91 0.61
N THR A 483 30.39 -8.12 0.22
CA THR A 483 31.29 -9.00 1.00
C THR A 483 32.63 -8.37 1.33
N ASP A 484 33.16 -7.59 0.39
CA ASP A 484 34.53 -7.06 0.44
C ASP A 484 34.69 -5.95 1.48
N ASP A 485 33.56 -5.43 1.97
CA ASP A 485 33.46 -4.33 2.92
C ASP A 485 33.07 -4.83 4.33
N LYS A 486 32.99 -6.16 4.52
CA LYS A 486 32.75 -6.74 5.85
C LYS A 486 33.92 -6.45 6.81
N PRO A 487 33.66 -6.31 8.12
CA PRO A 487 32.36 -6.33 8.80
C PRO A 487 31.72 -4.95 9.01
N THR A 488 32.47 -3.86 8.76
CA THR A 488 32.06 -2.48 9.11
C THR A 488 31.25 -1.79 8.00
N TYR A 489 31.36 -2.26 6.77
CA TYR A 489 30.68 -1.74 5.57
C TYR A 489 30.94 -0.24 5.33
N TYR A 490 32.18 0.22 5.49
CA TYR A 490 32.53 1.64 5.38
C TYR A 490 32.23 2.22 4.00
N THR A 491 32.57 1.49 2.93
CA THR A 491 32.29 1.92 1.56
C THR A 491 30.78 2.05 1.33
N GLY A 492 30.01 1.08 1.82
CA GLY A 492 28.55 1.11 1.78
C GLY A 492 27.99 2.32 2.52
N ASN A 493 28.45 2.57 3.75
CA ASN A 493 27.99 3.68 4.58
C ASN A 493 28.30 5.06 3.96
N LYS A 494 29.48 5.25 3.32
CA LYS A 494 29.79 6.47 2.55
C LYS A 494 28.79 6.71 1.41
N VAL A 495 28.44 5.67 0.67
CA VAL A 495 27.43 5.75 -0.40
C VAL A 495 26.08 6.14 0.19
N LEU A 496 25.68 5.54 1.32
CA LEU A 496 24.43 5.88 2.01
C LEU A 496 24.39 7.34 2.46
N ILE A 497 25.49 7.88 3.00
CA ILE A 497 25.58 9.31 3.37
C ILE A 497 25.37 10.20 2.15
N GLY A 498 26.01 9.88 1.02
CA GLY A 498 25.82 10.61 -0.23
C GLY A 498 24.36 10.60 -0.71
N ILE A 499 23.70 9.44 -0.63
CA ILE A 499 22.28 9.29 -1.00
C ILE A 499 21.36 10.04 -0.04
N ILE A 500 21.65 10.05 1.27
CA ILE A 500 20.89 10.85 2.24
C ILE A 500 20.99 12.35 1.92
N CYS A 501 22.18 12.86 1.64
CA CYS A 501 22.37 14.26 1.26
C CYS A 501 21.59 14.59 -0.03
N TYR A 502 21.66 13.70 -1.03
CA TYR A 502 20.87 13.83 -2.25
C TYR A 502 19.35 13.85 -1.96
N ASN A 503 18.87 12.95 -1.11
CA ASN A 503 17.46 12.88 -0.72
C ASN A 503 16.99 14.16 -0.03
N ILE A 504 17.78 14.74 0.88
CA ILE A 504 17.45 16.00 1.56
C ILE A 504 17.25 17.12 0.52
N VAL A 505 18.19 17.26 -0.43
CA VAL A 505 18.08 18.24 -1.51
C VAL A 505 16.86 17.97 -2.38
N LEU A 506 16.57 16.69 -2.68
CA LEU A 506 15.44 16.30 -3.51
C LEU A 506 14.08 16.58 -2.84
N PHE A 507 13.93 16.32 -1.53
CA PHE A 507 12.71 16.63 -0.77
C PHE A 507 12.44 18.13 -0.71
N VAL A 508 13.47 18.93 -0.40
CA VAL A 508 13.36 20.39 -0.37
C VAL A 508 13.09 20.93 -1.78
N GLY A 509 13.80 20.42 -2.79
CA GLY A 509 13.62 20.76 -4.20
C GLY A 509 12.22 20.45 -4.71
N ALA A 510 11.67 19.28 -4.37
CA ALA A 510 10.30 18.90 -4.72
C ALA A 510 9.28 19.88 -4.11
N LYS A 511 9.45 20.25 -2.83
CA LYS A 511 8.58 21.27 -2.20
C LYS A 511 8.67 22.62 -2.92
N VAL A 512 9.88 23.12 -3.15
CA VAL A 512 10.08 24.41 -3.85
C VAL A 512 9.48 24.37 -5.24
N PHE A 513 9.63 23.26 -5.95
CA PHE A 513 9.04 23.03 -7.27
C PHE A 513 7.51 23.13 -7.23
N TYR A 514 6.83 22.35 -6.39
CA TYR A 514 5.36 22.37 -6.33
C TYR A 514 4.80 23.70 -5.84
N VAL A 515 5.44 24.35 -4.85
CA VAL A 515 5.05 25.69 -4.39
C VAL A 515 5.22 26.72 -5.50
N SER A 516 6.31 26.67 -6.26
CA SER A 516 6.55 27.60 -7.37
C SER A 516 5.55 27.40 -8.51
N VAL A 517 5.23 26.15 -8.85
CA VAL A 517 4.20 25.83 -9.85
C VAL A 517 2.83 26.32 -9.39
N ASN A 518 2.45 26.09 -8.14
CA ASN A 518 1.19 26.57 -7.58
C ASN A 518 1.13 28.11 -7.60
N LYS A 519 2.16 28.82 -7.15
CA LYS A 519 2.22 30.29 -7.18
C LYS A 519 2.06 30.86 -8.59
N ARG A 520 2.71 30.26 -9.59
CA ARG A 520 2.56 30.66 -11.01
C ARG A 520 1.12 30.45 -11.51
N ARG A 521 0.50 29.33 -11.15
CA ARG A 521 -0.90 29.03 -11.49
C ARG A 521 -1.88 29.94 -10.75
N ASP A 522 -1.62 30.25 -9.49
CA ASP A 522 -2.43 31.19 -8.71
C ASP A 522 -2.39 32.60 -9.31
N ALA A 523 -1.22 33.08 -9.73
CA ALA A 523 -1.08 34.37 -10.40
C ALA A 523 -1.83 34.40 -11.75
N ALA A 524 -1.72 33.34 -12.56
CA ALA A 524 -2.45 33.25 -13.83
C ALA A 524 -3.97 33.12 -13.63
N TRP A 525 -4.40 32.34 -12.63
CA TRP A 525 -5.82 32.13 -12.32
C TRP A 525 -6.46 33.36 -11.68
N SER A 526 -5.75 34.08 -10.81
CA SER A 526 -6.27 35.30 -10.17
C SER A 526 -6.39 36.47 -11.16
N ALA A 527 -5.55 36.49 -12.21
CA ALA A 527 -5.63 37.46 -13.29
C ALA A 527 -6.85 37.28 -14.21
N MET A 528 -7.49 36.10 -14.23
CA MET A 528 -8.68 35.84 -15.05
C MET A 528 -9.96 36.35 -14.40
N SER A 529 -10.81 36.97 -15.21
CA SER A 529 -12.19 37.31 -14.87
C SER A 529 -13.06 36.06 -14.68
N LYS A 530 -14.23 36.23 -14.05
CA LYS A 530 -15.16 35.11 -13.80
C LYS A 530 -15.62 34.42 -15.09
N ALA A 531 -15.89 35.20 -16.14
CA ALA A 531 -16.29 34.69 -17.45
C ALA A 531 -15.15 33.90 -18.14
N GLU A 532 -13.90 34.36 -18.01
CA GLU A 532 -12.74 33.65 -18.55
C GLU A 532 -12.47 32.32 -17.82
N LYS A 533 -12.69 32.28 -16.50
CA LYS A 533 -12.60 31.04 -15.71
C LYS A 533 -13.63 30.01 -16.13
N GLU A 534 -14.88 30.43 -16.30
CA GLU A 534 -15.97 29.57 -16.77
C GLU A 534 -15.70 29.08 -18.21
N HIS A 535 -15.21 29.96 -19.09
CA HIS A 535 -14.82 29.59 -20.45
C HIS A 535 -13.65 28.60 -20.48
N TYR A 536 -12.60 28.80 -19.66
CA TYR A 536 -11.49 27.87 -19.54
C TYR A 536 -11.95 26.50 -19.04
N CYS A 537 -12.77 26.45 -17.99
CA CYS A 537 -13.31 25.19 -17.47
C CYS A 537 -14.16 24.43 -18.51
N ALA A 538 -14.87 25.13 -19.39
CA ALA A 538 -15.70 24.53 -20.43
C ALA A 538 -14.91 24.08 -21.68
N THR A 539 -13.81 24.76 -22.02
CA THR A 539 -13.12 24.58 -23.32
C THR A 539 -11.69 24.02 -23.23
N THR A 540 -11.13 23.92 -22.03
CA THR A 540 -9.73 23.50 -21.87
C THR A 540 -9.47 22.08 -22.37
N LYS A 541 -8.33 21.91 -23.05
CA LYS A 541 -7.78 20.60 -23.43
C LYS A 541 -6.86 20.03 -22.35
N ASP A 542 -6.55 20.81 -21.32
CA ASP A 542 -5.70 20.37 -20.22
C ASP A 542 -6.43 19.32 -19.36
N GLN A 543 -5.77 18.19 -19.12
CA GLN A 543 -6.33 17.10 -18.34
C GLN A 543 -5.58 16.91 -17.01
N GLY A 544 -6.32 16.59 -15.96
CA GLY A 544 -5.79 16.25 -14.64
C GLY A 544 -4.92 17.37 -14.05
N ASN A 545 -3.67 17.03 -13.72
CA ASN A 545 -2.75 17.90 -13.01
C ASN A 545 -2.12 19.04 -13.86
N LYS A 546 -2.43 19.10 -15.16
CA LYS A 546 -2.01 20.17 -16.06
C LYS A 546 -2.95 21.37 -16.07
N ARG A 547 -4.16 21.23 -15.53
CA ARG A 547 -5.14 22.31 -15.51
C ARG A 547 -4.70 23.47 -14.60
N LEU A 548 -5.11 24.68 -14.95
CA LEU A 548 -4.81 25.91 -14.20
C LEU A 548 -5.58 26.02 -12.88
N ASP A 549 -6.71 25.33 -12.73
CA ASP A 549 -7.48 25.23 -11.47
C ASP A 549 -6.94 24.16 -10.52
N PHE A 550 -6.02 23.30 -10.99
CA PHE A 550 -5.41 22.26 -10.18
C PHE A 550 -4.27 22.80 -9.30
N ARG A 551 -4.25 22.39 -8.02
CA ARG A 551 -3.17 22.71 -7.07
C ARG A 551 -2.49 21.44 -6.59
N PHE A 552 -1.16 21.43 -6.71
CA PHE A 552 -0.34 20.34 -6.19
C PHE A 552 -0.31 20.36 -4.68
N ALA A 553 -0.47 19.19 -4.08
CA ALA A 553 -0.23 19.00 -2.67
C ALA A 553 1.28 18.93 -2.41
N HIS A 554 1.75 19.62 -1.38
CA HIS A 554 3.15 19.72 -0.98
C HIS A 554 3.35 19.40 0.52
#